data_AF-A0A7K4KDP6-F1
#
_entry.id   AF-A0A7K4KDP6-F1
#
_cell.length_a   1.000
_cell.length_b   1.000
_cell.length_c   1.000
_cell.angle_alpha   90.00
_cell.angle_beta   90.00
_cell.angle_gamma   90.00
#
_symmetry.space_group_name_H-M   'P 1'
#
loop_
_entity.id
_entity.type
_entity.pdbx_description
1 polymer ?
#
loop_
_entity_poly.entity_id
_entity_poly.type
_entity_poly.pdbx_seq_one_letter_code
_entity_poly.pdbx_strand_id
1 'polypeptide(L)'
;CSAPPTLLFAELSKEHENQTEFPAGTTVKYSCGPGYARHPQIPPAITCLENQTWSDPQEFCKRKRCEHPGEPENGRVIVAADVLFGSTVNYTCEEG
;
A
#
# COMPACT_ATOMS: atom_id res chain seq x y z
N CYS A 1 -13.11 19.29 -5.87
CA CYS A 1 -12.79 18.40 -4.75
C CYS A 1 -11.93 19.14 -3.75
N SER A 2 -12.12 18.85 -2.47
CA SER A 2 -11.22 19.29 -1.39
C SER A 2 -9.93 18.47 -1.40
N ALA A 3 -9.11 18.58 -0.35
CA ALA A 3 -7.92 17.77 -0.17
C ALA A 3 -8.18 16.27 -0.44
N PRO A 4 -7.29 15.60 -1.17
CA PRO A 4 -7.43 14.18 -1.51
C PRO A 4 -7.27 13.30 -0.26
N PRO A 5 -7.92 12.12 -0.23
CA PRO A 5 -7.92 11.25 0.94
C PRO A 5 -6.52 10.69 1.23
N THR A 6 -6.21 10.47 2.50
CA THR A 6 -5.01 9.76 2.92
C THR A 6 -5.18 8.26 2.70
N LEU A 7 -4.22 7.61 2.04
CA LEU A 7 -4.26 6.17 1.75
C LEU A 7 -3.24 5.45 2.64
N LEU A 8 -3.64 4.36 3.29
CA LEU A 8 -2.74 3.59 4.16
C LEU A 8 -1.57 2.94 3.39
N PHE A 9 -1.76 2.70 2.09
CA PHE A 9 -0.80 2.06 1.20
C PHE A 9 -0.03 3.05 0.31
N ALA A 10 -0.38 4.33 0.32
CA ALA A 10 0.21 5.34 -0.56
C ALA A 10 0.16 6.77 -0.02
N GLU A 11 1.18 7.55 -0.38
CA GLU A 11 1.35 8.94 0.02
C GLU A 11 1.10 9.86 -1.18
N LEU A 12 0.46 11.00 -0.95
CA LEU A 12 0.21 11.98 -2.01
C LEU A 12 1.53 12.53 -2.54
N SER A 13 1.62 12.72 -3.87
CA SER A 13 2.83 13.31 -4.47
C SER A 13 3.03 14.76 -3.99
N LYS A 14 4.29 15.14 -3.76
CA LYS A 14 4.70 16.48 -3.29
C LYS A 14 4.17 17.64 -4.14
N GLU A 15 3.90 17.39 -5.41
CA GLU A 15 3.32 18.37 -6.35
C GLU A 15 1.91 18.86 -5.93
N HIS A 16 1.12 18.00 -5.26
CA HIS A 16 -0.26 18.28 -4.88
C HIS A 16 -0.46 18.42 -3.36
N GLU A 17 0.60 18.25 -2.55
CA GLU A 17 0.57 18.35 -1.07
C GLU A 17 0.14 19.73 -0.57
N ASN A 18 0.51 20.79 -1.29
CA ASN A 18 0.19 22.17 -0.93
C ASN A 18 -1.09 22.71 -1.59
N GLN A 19 -1.80 21.89 -2.37
CA GLN A 19 -3.04 22.27 -3.04
C GLN A 19 -4.24 21.85 -2.19
N THR A 20 -5.15 22.79 -1.93
CA THR A 20 -6.36 22.55 -1.13
C THR A 20 -7.63 22.42 -1.99
N GLU A 21 -7.57 22.88 -3.23
CA GLU A 21 -8.69 22.92 -4.18
C GLU A 21 -8.32 22.29 -5.51
N PHE A 22 -9.16 21.36 -5.96
CA PHE A 22 -8.96 20.63 -7.21
C PHE A 22 -10.23 20.71 -8.05
N PRO A 23 -10.21 21.33 -9.24
CA PRO A 23 -11.38 21.35 -10.12
C PRO A 23 -11.77 19.95 -10.61
N ALA A 24 -13.01 19.79 -11.07
CA ALA A 24 -13.47 18.53 -11.66
C ALA A 24 -12.61 18.19 -12.90
N GLY A 25 -12.21 16.93 -13.01
CA GLY A 25 -11.26 16.45 -14.02
C GLY A 25 -9.79 16.49 -13.57
N THR A 26 -9.45 17.12 -12.45
CA THR A 26 -8.08 17.11 -11.94
C THR A 26 -7.69 15.73 -11.44
N THR A 27 -6.52 15.26 -11.87
CA THR A 27 -5.97 13.96 -11.49
C THR A 27 -4.73 14.15 -10.65
N VAL A 28 -4.76 13.65 -9.41
CA VAL A 28 -3.62 13.73 -8.48
C VAL A 28 -2.93 12.37 -8.39
N LYS A 29 -1.61 12.40 -8.33
CA LYS A 29 -0.79 11.18 -8.27
C LYS A 29 -0.39 10.85 -6.85
N TYR A 30 -0.27 9.56 -6.58
CA TYR A 30 0.22 8.99 -5.33
C TYR A 30 1.51 8.20 -5.58
N SER A 31 2.30 8.08 -4.53
CA SER A 31 3.49 7.23 -4.46
C SER A 31 3.23 6.13 -3.44
N CYS A 32 3.62 4.90 -3.75
CA CYS A 32 3.46 3.81 -2.78
C CYS A 32 4.28 4.08 -1.53
N GLY A 33 3.65 3.91 -0.38
CA GLY A 33 4.30 4.07 0.91
C GLY A 33 5.38 3.01 1.14
N PRO A 34 6.20 3.17 2.20
CA PRO A 34 7.21 2.19 2.56
C PRO A 34 6.58 0.81 2.79
N GLY A 35 7.20 -0.23 2.23
CA GLY A 35 6.67 -1.61 2.31
C GLY A 35 5.63 -1.97 1.24
N TYR A 36 5.26 -1.05 0.34
CA TYR A 36 4.36 -1.31 -0.78
C TYR A 36 5.06 -1.18 -2.14
N ALA A 37 4.63 -1.97 -3.12
CA ALA A 37 5.12 -1.96 -4.51
C ALA A 37 4.00 -1.56 -5.47
N ARG A 38 4.36 -0.75 -6.47
CA ARG A 38 3.43 -0.27 -7.49
C ARG A 38 3.01 -1.43 -8.40
N HIS A 39 1.71 -1.52 -8.66
CA HIS A 39 1.14 -2.38 -9.67
C HIS A 39 1.38 -1.77 -11.06
N PRO A 40 2.02 -2.48 -12.00
CA PRO A 40 2.39 -1.89 -13.30
C PRO A 40 1.19 -1.56 -14.18
N GLN A 41 0.07 -2.25 -14.01
CA GLN A 41 -1.13 -2.08 -14.84
C GLN A 41 -2.11 -1.02 -14.33
N ILE A 42 -1.93 -0.54 -13.09
CA ILE A 42 -2.88 0.37 -12.46
C ILE A 42 -2.19 1.73 -12.24
N PRO A 43 -2.77 2.84 -12.72
CA PRO A 43 -2.21 4.16 -12.47
C PRO A 43 -2.34 4.51 -10.98
N PRO A 44 -1.27 5.01 -10.34
CA PRO A 44 -1.31 5.44 -8.94
C PRO A 44 -1.85 6.86 -8.87
N ALA A 45 -3.09 7.04 -9.29
CA ALA A 45 -3.73 8.34 -9.38
C ALA A 45 -5.22 8.23 -9.16
N ILE A 46 -5.80 9.29 -8.59
CA ILE A 46 -7.25 9.46 -8.45
C ILE A 46 -7.67 10.75 -9.14
N THR A 47 -8.89 10.75 -9.66
CA THR A 47 -9.44 11.87 -10.41
C THR A 47 -10.59 12.48 -9.63
N CYS A 48 -10.63 13.80 -9.56
CA CYS A 48 -11.77 14.53 -9.04
C CYS A 48 -12.93 14.43 -10.04
N LEU A 49 -14.01 13.76 -9.64
CA LEU A 49 -15.20 13.58 -10.46
C LEU A 49 -16.06 14.88 -10.46
N GLU A 50 -16.99 14.99 -11.41
CA GLU A 50 -17.89 16.16 -11.51
C GLU A 50 -18.79 16.33 -10.27
N ASN A 51 -19.04 15.24 -9.54
CA ASN A 51 -19.75 15.26 -8.26
C ASN A 51 -18.89 15.76 -7.08
N GLN A 52 -17.72 16.37 -7.36
CA GLN A 52 -16.76 16.89 -6.37
C GLN A 52 -16.23 15.83 -5.39
N THR A 53 -16.32 14.55 -5.76
CA THR A 53 -15.78 13.41 -5.02
C THR A 53 -14.57 12.84 -5.75
N TRP A 54 -13.60 12.32 -4.99
CA TRP A 54 -12.47 11.61 -5.58
C TRP A 54 -12.89 10.23 -6.10
N SER A 55 -12.37 9.84 -7.25
CA SER A 55 -12.55 8.48 -7.77
C SER A 55 -11.99 7.44 -6.81
N ASP A 56 -12.52 6.22 -6.87
CA ASP A 56 -12.04 5.12 -6.05
C ASP A 56 -10.53 4.90 -6.24
N PRO A 57 -9.73 4.94 -5.16
CA PRO A 57 -8.32 4.62 -5.22
C PRO A 57 -8.17 3.11 -5.39
N GLN A 58 -8.11 2.66 -6.64
CA GLN A 58 -7.83 1.26 -6.94
C GLN A 58 -6.53 0.80 -6.26
N GLU A 59 -6.36 -0.50 -5.95
CA GLU A 59 -5.17 -1.04 -5.27
C GLU A 59 -3.91 -1.03 -6.15
N PHE A 60 -3.46 0.17 -6.54
CA PHE A 60 -2.27 0.42 -7.33
C PHE A 60 -0.99 0.18 -6.53
N CYS A 61 -1.07 0.03 -5.20
CA CYS A 61 0.04 -0.36 -4.34
C CYS A 61 -0.31 -1.66 -3.61
N LYS A 62 0.52 -2.69 -3.80
CA LYS A 62 0.40 -3.97 -3.11
C LYS A 62 1.50 -4.11 -2.06
N ARG A 63 1.22 -4.82 -0.96
CA ARG A 63 2.23 -5.11 0.05
C ARG A 63 3.39 -5.87 -0.59
N LYS A 64 4.63 -5.44 -0.31
CA LYS A 64 5.82 -6.18 -0.75
C LYS A 64 5.86 -7.53 -0.05
N ARG A 65 6.30 -8.55 -0.78
CA ARG A 65 6.63 -9.84 -0.21
C ARG A 65 8.02 -9.76 0.41
N CYS A 66 8.11 -10.11 1.69
CA CYS A 66 9.37 -10.31 2.38
C CYS A 66 9.96 -11.67 1.98
N GLU A 67 11.28 -11.79 2.10
CA GLU A 67 11.93 -13.09 1.93
C GLU A 67 11.44 -14.06 3.01
N HIS A 68 11.29 -15.33 2.64
CA HIS A 68 10.92 -16.33 3.63
C HIS A 68 12.06 -16.45 4.64
N PRO A 69 11.81 -16.30 5.95
CA PRO A 69 12.87 -16.17 6.94
C PRO A 69 13.66 -17.47 7.22
N GLY A 70 13.41 -18.53 6.44
CA GLY A 70 14.02 -19.84 6.61
C GLY A 70 13.38 -20.66 7.72
N GLU A 71 13.68 -21.95 7.75
CA GLU A 71 13.29 -22.84 8.84
C GLU A 71 14.44 -22.94 9.86
N PRO A 72 14.19 -22.77 11.17
CA PRO A 72 15.22 -22.92 12.19
C PRO A 72 15.65 -24.39 12.34
N GLU A 73 16.92 -24.62 12.70
CA GLU A 73 17.42 -25.97 12.99
C GLU A 73 16.75 -26.52 14.27
N ASN A 74 16.13 -27.71 14.18
CA ASN A 74 15.31 -28.32 15.23
C ASN A 74 14.10 -27.47 15.68
N GLY A 75 13.53 -26.69 14.77
CA GLY A 75 12.30 -25.96 15.00
C GLY A 75 11.49 -25.81 13.72
N ARG A 76 10.33 -25.17 13.83
CA ARG A 76 9.45 -24.86 12.70
C ARG A 76 9.05 -23.39 12.71
N VAL A 77 8.92 -22.82 11.51
CA VAL A 77 8.32 -21.50 11.33
C VAL A 77 6.83 -21.65 11.07
N ILE A 78 6.02 -20.96 11.88
CA ILE A 78 4.58 -20.90 11.77
C ILE A 78 4.23 -19.59 11.06
N VAL A 79 3.95 -19.69 9.77
CA VAL A 79 3.43 -18.59 8.94
C VAL A 79 1.91 -18.59 9.06
N ALA A 80 1.35 -17.58 9.73
CA ALA A 80 -0.08 -17.54 10.04
C ALA A 80 -0.99 -17.29 8.81
N ALA A 81 -0.50 -16.55 7.80
CA ALA A 81 -1.27 -16.24 6.60
C ALA A 81 -0.38 -16.03 5.38
N ASP A 82 0.60 -15.11 5.48
CA ASP A 82 1.49 -14.74 4.39
C ASP A 82 2.77 -14.07 4.91
N VAL A 83 3.73 -13.86 4.01
CA VAL A 83 5.02 -13.20 4.29
C VAL A 83 5.04 -11.85 3.57
N LEU A 84 3.99 -11.05 3.77
CA LEU A 84 3.90 -9.69 3.24
C LEU A 84 4.29 -8.66 4.29
N PHE A 85 4.55 -7.43 3.84
CA PHE A 85 4.78 -6.30 4.73
C PHE A 85 3.64 -6.13 5.73
N GLY A 86 3.96 -6.11 7.02
CA GLY A 86 3.00 -6.04 8.13
C GLY A 86 2.52 -7.38 8.67
N SER A 87 2.95 -8.50 8.08
CA SER A 87 2.61 -9.85 8.54
C SER A 87 3.55 -10.34 9.66
N THR A 88 3.04 -11.20 10.53
CA THR A 88 3.78 -11.76 11.68
C THR A 88 4.02 -13.25 11.47
N VAL A 89 5.25 -13.68 11.75
CA VAL A 89 5.65 -15.09 11.75
C VAL A 89 6.06 -15.49 13.17
N ASN A 90 5.72 -16.70 13.58
CA ASN A 90 6.14 -17.25 14.88
C ASN A 90 7.11 -18.40 14.65
N TYR A 91 8.06 -18.58 15.55
CA TYR A 91 8.95 -19.75 15.55
C TYR A 91 8.62 -20.65 16.73
N THR A 92 8.80 -21.95 16.56
CA THR A 92 8.60 -22.91 17.63
C THR A 92 9.71 -23.96 17.58
N CYS A 93 10.33 -24.26 18.71
CA CYS A 93 11.31 -25.32 18.84
C CYS A 93 10.59 -26.69 18.89
N GLU A 94 11.19 -27.71 18.31
CA GLU A 94 10.76 -29.08 18.57
C GLU A 94 11.14 -29.50 20.00
N GLU A 95 10.37 -30.43 20.56
CA GLU A 95 10.54 -30.90 21.94
C GLU A 95 11.79 -31.81 22.01
N GLY A 96 12.58 -31.65 23.08
CA GLY A 96 13.79 -32.41 23.36
C GLY A 96 14.08 -32.50 24.84
#